data_AF-A0A418AEN0-F1
#
_entry.id   AF-A0A418AEN0-F1
#
_cell.length_a   1.000
_cell.length_b   1.000
_cell.length_c   1.000
_cell.angle_alpha   90.00
_cell.angle_beta   90.00
_cell.angle_gamma   90.00
#
_symmetry.space_group_name_H-M   'P 1'
#
loop_
_entity.id
_entity.type
_entity.pdbx_description
1 polymer ?
#
loop_
_entity_poly.entity_id
_entity_poly.type
_entity_poly.pdbx_seq_one_letter_code
_entity_poly.pdbx_strand_id
1 'polypeptide(L)'
;LFTSDIMWIVSFSNYTHQVWIIPVQLGLVLYLLYNVLGYAAFVGAGIIVVTLVLNSGLAHAQRGLWRSLMVLKDKRMKVLEAAFSTIVDQKVETVADRQKLLPDIQAHREKELGALWGAFSLSAVVTAILYTAPILVTTASLAFYTLVLHQPITATKVFTSLALFRSLRAPLIGLPQITAHFMQALVALRRLRDFLNLTEKDPNLVLTPNQLTAVQYEQYATNNVDIAIEDGSFGWDADKPMFRGLNLQVKRAEVVILHGDDKSGKTSLCNVILGELEKYEGSVFVGGRVAYCSEDPWLQRLTIRDNILFGKPYDRARYNLVLEACGLRVLEDGFPFGDRTVVDGTKLSKADRIRVALARACYSDADIYVLDIAIDETTFQSCVLGLLRHKTVVLVSEDPAVIESPCIDKRFDVGKNVAVENKAKAKLHGHLVDALPSTSSSSLVLFRVSRGFQTDLHPPGRKRFWEEEAHILEQDVPSRCGRRTGCSRRSRASWSTRYVPRRHTDNLRPCDASFPCQNSFKKMATPARRPTKRSAATSKRRGGRLWAFLW
;
A
#
# COMPACT_ATOMS: atom_id res chain seq x y z
N LEU A 1 7.23 8.66 -1.13
CA LEU A 1 6.01 9.02 -1.87
C LEU A 1 4.77 8.74 -1.03
N PHE A 2 4.00 7.66 -1.27
CA PHE A 2 2.64 7.50 -0.72
C PHE A 2 2.48 7.74 0.80
N THR A 3 3.23 7.04 1.65
CA THR A 3 3.02 7.07 3.11
C THR A 3 3.46 8.34 3.83
N SER A 4 4.35 9.14 3.24
CA SER A 4 4.98 10.30 3.91
C SER A 4 4.74 11.60 3.15
N ASP A 5 4.96 11.62 1.83
CA ASP A 5 4.83 12.83 1.02
C ASP A 5 3.38 13.32 0.91
N ILE A 6 2.42 12.38 0.78
CA ILE A 6 0.99 12.72 0.77
C ILE A 6 0.58 13.38 2.09
N MET A 7 1.09 12.91 3.24
CA MET A 7 0.77 13.48 4.54
C MET A 7 1.22 14.94 4.66
N TRP A 8 2.36 15.31 4.06
CA TRP A 8 2.80 16.72 4.00
C TRP A 8 1.92 17.57 3.09
N ILE A 9 1.49 17.05 1.94
CA ILE A 9 0.59 17.74 1.00
C ILE A 9 -0.80 17.97 1.64
N VAL A 10 -1.36 16.94 2.28
CA VAL A 10 -2.63 17.05 3.03
C VAL A 10 -2.50 18.02 4.21
N SER A 11 -1.38 17.97 4.95
CA SER A 11 -1.11 18.92 6.04
C SER A 11 -1.03 20.36 5.51
N PHE A 12 -0.40 20.59 4.37
CA PHE A 12 -0.36 21.92 3.75
C PHE A 12 -1.77 22.45 3.47
N SER A 13 -2.68 21.63 2.91
CA SER A 13 -4.09 22.04 2.72
C SER A 13 -4.73 22.56 4.02
N ASN A 14 -4.54 21.86 5.14
CA ASN A 14 -5.07 22.24 6.45
C ASN A 14 -4.44 23.54 7.01
N TYR A 15 -3.14 23.78 6.77
CA TYR A 15 -2.41 24.92 7.34
C TYR A 15 -2.28 26.13 6.40
N THR A 16 -2.64 26.01 5.11
CA THR A 16 -2.46 27.08 4.09
C THR A 16 -3.11 28.39 4.51
N HIS A 17 -4.34 28.35 5.04
CA HIS A 17 -5.05 29.57 5.45
C HIS A 17 -4.37 30.30 6.61
N GLN A 18 -3.61 29.60 7.47
CA GLN A 18 -2.92 30.24 8.58
C GLN A 18 -1.79 31.18 8.12
N VAL A 19 -1.23 30.97 6.92
CA VAL A 19 -0.17 31.81 6.33
C VAL A 19 -0.61 33.27 6.20
N TRP A 20 -1.87 33.53 5.82
CA TRP A 20 -2.40 34.89 5.66
C TRP A 20 -3.25 35.35 6.85
N ILE A 21 -3.93 34.44 7.56
CA ILE A 21 -4.71 34.78 8.77
C ILE A 21 -3.80 35.32 9.88
N ILE A 22 -2.60 34.75 10.08
CA ILE A 22 -1.73 35.15 11.19
C ILE A 22 -1.21 36.59 11.07
N PRO A 23 -0.66 37.05 9.93
CA PRO A 23 -0.27 38.45 9.76
C PRO A 23 -1.43 39.43 9.99
N VAL A 24 -2.63 39.11 9.49
CA VAL A 24 -3.84 39.94 9.68
C VAL A 24 -4.24 39.98 11.15
N GLN A 25 -4.28 38.83 11.84
CA GLN A 25 -4.58 38.76 13.27
C GLN A 25 -3.56 39.51 14.12
N LEU A 26 -2.26 39.38 13.81
CA LEU A 26 -1.18 40.08 14.51
C LEU A 26 -1.32 41.59 14.36
N GLY A 27 -1.53 42.10 13.13
CA GLY A 27 -1.75 43.52 12.87
C GLY A 27 -3.00 44.08 13.58
N LEU A 28 -4.13 43.38 13.48
CA LEU A 28 -5.38 43.79 14.11
C LEU A 28 -5.28 43.83 15.64
N VAL A 29 -4.68 42.81 16.26
CA VAL A 29 -4.57 42.75 17.72
C VAL A 29 -3.54 43.74 18.25
N LEU A 30 -2.45 44.02 17.52
CA LEU A 30 -1.52 45.11 17.86
C LEU A 30 -2.19 46.49 17.77
N TYR A 31 -3.02 46.73 16.74
CA TYR A 31 -3.81 47.96 16.61
C TYR A 31 -4.80 48.13 17.78
N LEU A 32 -5.52 47.07 18.16
CA LEU A 32 -6.42 47.10 19.31
C LEU A 32 -5.67 47.31 20.64
N LEU A 33 -4.48 46.71 20.82
CA LEU A 33 -3.63 46.94 21.98
C LEU A 33 -3.14 48.40 22.06
N TYR A 34 -2.76 49.00 20.93
CA TYR A 34 -2.39 50.41 20.86
C TYR A 34 -3.56 51.32 21.24
N ASN A 35 -4.79 51.02 20.81
CA ASN A 35 -5.97 51.80 21.21
C ASN A 35 -6.29 51.69 22.72
N VAL A 36 -5.89 50.61 23.40
CA VAL A 36 -6.13 50.41 24.85
C VAL A 36 -5.01 50.96 25.73
N LEU A 37 -3.75 50.76 25.32
CA LEU A 37 -2.54 51.01 26.13
C LEU A 37 -1.58 52.06 25.54
N GLY A 38 -1.87 52.61 24.36
CA GLY A 38 -0.97 53.51 23.64
C GLY A 38 0.40 52.87 23.39
N TYR A 39 1.47 53.65 23.59
CA TYR A 39 2.84 53.19 23.38
C TYR A 39 3.26 52.01 24.28
N ALA A 40 2.59 51.77 25.41
CA ALA A 40 2.89 50.61 26.27
C ALA A 40 2.61 49.26 25.58
N ALA A 41 1.76 49.23 24.54
CA ALA A 41 1.54 48.05 23.71
C ALA A 41 2.83 47.54 23.04
N PHE A 42 3.73 48.45 22.64
CA PHE A 42 4.99 48.08 21.98
C PHE A 42 6.01 47.47 22.95
N VAL A 43 5.98 47.83 24.23
CA VAL A 43 6.80 47.19 25.28
C VAL A 43 6.40 45.72 25.41
N GLY A 44 5.10 45.44 25.50
CA GLY A 44 4.58 44.07 25.51
C GLY A 44 4.92 43.30 24.23
N ALA A 45 4.75 43.91 23.06
CA ALA A 45 5.10 43.31 21.77
C ALA A 45 6.60 42.98 21.67
N GLY A 46 7.48 43.86 22.17
CA GLY A 46 8.92 43.64 22.23
C GLY A 46 9.29 42.44 23.11
N ILE A 47 8.69 42.33 24.30
CA ILE A 47 8.89 41.17 25.20
C ILE A 47 8.41 39.88 24.53
N ILE A 48 7.26 39.90 23.84
CA ILE A 48 6.79 38.76 23.05
C ILE A 48 7.87 38.35 22.02
N VAL A 49 8.40 39.28 21.22
CA VAL A 49 9.45 38.98 20.23
C VAL A 49 10.69 38.36 20.90
N VAL A 50 11.16 38.90 22.02
CA VAL A 50 12.30 38.33 22.77
C VAL A 50 12.01 36.89 23.24
N THR A 51 10.80 36.62 23.77
CA THR A 51 10.44 35.26 24.17
C THR A 51 10.36 34.28 22.99
N LEU A 52 9.99 34.74 21.79
CA LEU A 52 9.99 33.91 20.57
C LEU A 52 11.41 33.57 20.11
N VAL A 53 12.34 34.53 20.15
CA VAL A 53 13.76 34.29 19.82
C VAL A 53 14.37 33.27 20.79
N LEU A 54 14.10 33.42 22.09
CA LEU A 54 14.53 32.46 23.12
C LEU A 54 13.95 31.05 22.87
N ASN A 55 12.65 30.95 22.58
CA ASN A 55 12.00 29.68 22.25
C ASN A 55 12.56 29.06 20.95
N SER A 56 12.94 29.87 19.95
CA SER A 56 13.59 29.37 18.73
C SER A 56 14.95 28.72 19.03
N GLY A 57 15.77 29.35 19.88
CA GLY A 57 17.04 28.78 20.34
C GLY A 57 16.85 27.46 21.10
N LEU A 58 15.92 27.43 22.05
CA LEU A 58 15.59 26.21 22.81
C LEU A 58 15.04 25.10 21.89
N ALA A 59 14.24 25.43 20.86
CA ALA A 59 13.75 24.47 19.88
C ALA A 59 14.87 23.89 19.00
N HIS A 60 15.97 24.62 18.75
CA HIS A 60 17.16 24.07 18.09
C HIS A 60 17.84 23.01 18.97
N ALA A 61 18.05 23.31 20.26
CA ALA A 61 18.58 22.33 21.22
C ALA A 61 17.66 21.11 21.33
N GLN A 62 16.33 21.32 21.40
CA GLN A 62 15.34 20.24 21.46
C GLN A 62 15.40 19.32 20.24
N ARG A 63 15.56 19.87 19.02
CA ARG A 63 15.81 19.08 17.80
C ARG A 63 17.11 18.26 17.89
N GLY A 64 18.17 18.80 18.51
CA GLY A 64 19.42 18.09 18.76
C GLY A 64 19.23 16.86 19.65
N LEU A 65 18.56 17.01 20.80
CA LEU A 65 18.28 15.88 21.69
C LEU A 65 17.35 14.84 21.04
N TRP A 66 16.31 15.27 20.31
CA TRP A 66 15.43 14.35 19.57
C TRP A 66 16.17 13.53 18.50
N ARG A 67 17.15 14.12 17.79
CA ARG A 67 18.01 13.37 16.86
C ARG A 67 18.85 12.31 17.60
N SER A 68 19.47 12.68 18.71
CA SER A 68 20.26 11.75 19.54
C SER A 68 19.40 10.58 20.04
N LEU A 69 18.19 10.86 20.52
CA LEU A 69 17.22 9.87 20.94
C LEU A 69 16.84 8.90 19.80
N MET A 70 16.60 9.39 18.58
CA MET A 70 16.30 8.53 17.43
C MET A 70 17.49 7.62 17.07
N VAL A 71 18.72 8.13 17.08
CA VAL A 71 19.94 7.32 16.85
C VAL A 71 20.10 6.22 17.92
N LEU A 72 19.75 6.50 19.18
CA LEU A 72 19.78 5.51 20.26
C LEU A 72 18.64 4.47 20.13
N LYS A 73 17.45 4.91 19.72
CA LYS A 73 16.30 4.05 19.40
C LYS A 73 16.61 3.09 18.25
N ASP A 74 17.24 3.57 17.18
CA ASP A 74 17.65 2.74 16.03
C ASP A 74 18.69 1.70 16.43
N LYS A 75 19.68 2.08 17.26
CA LYS A 75 20.64 1.14 17.84
C LYS A 75 19.94 0.05 18.66
N ARG A 76 18.96 0.41 19.51
CA ARG A 76 18.18 -0.57 20.26
C ARG A 76 17.34 -1.47 19.35
N MET A 77 16.78 -0.94 18.26
CA MET A 77 15.99 -1.73 17.33
C MET A 77 16.84 -2.80 16.63
N LYS A 78 18.05 -2.45 16.16
CA LYS A 78 18.97 -3.42 15.54
C LYS A 78 19.36 -4.57 16.47
N VAL A 79 19.60 -4.29 17.75
CA VAL A 79 19.90 -5.33 18.76
C VAL A 79 18.67 -6.21 19.01
N LEU A 80 17.47 -5.61 19.01
CA LEU A 80 16.21 -6.35 19.17
C LEU A 80 15.90 -7.24 17.95
N GLU A 81 16.14 -6.76 16.74
CA GLU A 81 16.03 -7.53 15.49
C GLU A 81 17.00 -8.72 15.48
N ALA A 82 18.26 -8.51 15.85
CA ALA A 82 19.26 -9.58 15.98
C ALA A 82 18.87 -10.63 17.04
N ALA A 83 18.33 -10.19 18.18
CA ALA A 83 17.81 -11.08 19.21
C ALA A 83 16.62 -11.91 18.72
N PHE A 84 15.69 -11.32 17.95
CA PHE A 84 14.59 -12.08 17.35
C PHE A 84 15.06 -13.07 16.29
N SER A 85 16.02 -12.71 15.44
CA SER A 85 16.65 -13.65 14.49
C SER A 85 17.24 -14.84 15.25
N THR A 86 18.04 -14.58 16.28
CA THR A 86 18.68 -15.63 17.09
C THR A 86 17.66 -16.58 17.71
N ILE A 87 16.51 -16.07 18.20
CA ILE A 87 15.43 -16.90 18.75
C ILE A 87 14.81 -17.82 17.69
N VAL A 88 14.63 -17.32 16.46
CA VAL A 88 14.07 -18.08 15.33
C VAL A 88 15.08 -19.09 14.77
N ASP A 89 16.31 -18.64 14.51
CA ASP A 89 17.36 -19.40 13.82
C ASP A 89 17.94 -20.51 14.70
N GLN A 90 18.19 -20.23 16.00
CA GLN A 90 18.81 -21.20 16.92
C GLN A 90 17.80 -22.05 17.69
N LYS A 91 16.49 -21.95 17.41
CA LYS A 91 15.41 -22.57 18.21
C LYS A 91 15.64 -22.40 19.71
N VAL A 92 15.69 -21.14 20.17
CA VAL A 92 15.95 -20.84 21.59
C VAL A 92 14.72 -21.20 22.43
N GLU A 93 14.61 -22.48 22.78
CA GLU A 93 13.46 -23.08 23.47
C GLU A 93 13.44 -22.75 24.96
N THR A 94 14.60 -22.62 25.62
CA THR A 94 14.66 -22.38 27.07
C THR A 94 14.46 -20.91 27.45
N VAL A 95 13.82 -20.67 28.59
CA VAL A 95 13.66 -19.32 29.18
C VAL A 95 15.02 -18.74 29.62
N ALA A 96 15.94 -19.60 30.08
CA ALA A 96 17.26 -19.19 30.56
C ALA A 96 18.14 -18.61 29.43
N ASP A 97 18.08 -19.19 28.23
CA ASP A 97 18.84 -18.69 27.08
C ASP A 97 18.27 -17.36 26.56
N ARG A 98 16.95 -17.19 26.59
CA ARG A 98 16.32 -15.89 26.30
C ARG A 98 16.71 -14.80 27.31
N GLN A 99 16.90 -15.16 28.58
CA GLN A 99 17.37 -14.22 29.61
C GLN A 99 18.79 -13.70 29.35
N LYS A 100 19.66 -14.47 28.65
CA LYS A 100 21.01 -14.00 28.28
C LYS A 100 21.00 -12.84 27.28
N LEU A 101 19.91 -12.64 26.53
CA LEU A 101 19.77 -11.57 25.54
C LEU A 101 19.27 -10.24 26.16
N LEU A 102 18.72 -10.26 27.39
CA LEU A 102 18.16 -9.07 28.04
C LEU A 102 19.19 -8.00 28.45
N PRO A 103 20.37 -8.33 29.01
CA PRO A 103 21.31 -7.33 29.51
C PRO A 103 21.76 -6.31 28.44
N ASP A 104 22.05 -6.75 27.22
CA ASP A 104 22.45 -5.84 26.13
C ASP A 104 21.29 -4.92 25.71
N ILE A 105 20.08 -5.45 25.60
CA ILE A 105 18.87 -4.66 25.31
C ILE A 105 18.64 -3.62 26.42
N GLN A 106 18.85 -3.98 27.69
CA GLN A 106 18.74 -3.08 28.84
C GLN A 106 19.82 -1.99 28.82
N ALA A 107 21.08 -2.33 28.56
CA ALA A 107 22.18 -1.36 28.47
C ALA A 107 21.98 -0.33 27.34
N HIS A 108 21.33 -0.73 26.23
CA HIS A 108 20.88 0.20 25.20
C HIS A 108 19.67 1.04 25.64
N ARG A 109 18.72 0.44 26.37
CA ARG A 109 17.53 1.13 26.90
C ARG A 109 17.87 2.19 27.94
N GLU A 110 18.83 1.98 28.82
CA GLU A 110 19.27 2.99 29.79
C GLU A 110 19.82 4.25 29.12
N LYS A 111 20.63 4.07 28.06
CA LYS A 111 21.15 5.18 27.24
C LYS A 111 20.01 5.93 26.52
N GLU A 112 19.04 5.20 25.97
CA GLU A 112 17.81 5.77 25.38
C GLU A 112 17.02 6.60 26.43
N LEU A 113 16.84 6.07 27.65
CA LEU A 113 16.14 6.75 28.75
C LEU A 113 16.86 8.01 29.23
N GLY A 114 18.19 8.01 29.27
CA GLY A 114 18.99 9.21 29.61
C GLY A 114 18.79 10.34 28.59
N ALA A 115 18.82 10.02 27.29
CA ALA A 115 18.53 10.99 26.23
C ALA A 115 17.06 11.47 26.26
N LEU A 116 16.12 10.55 26.55
CA LEU A 116 14.70 10.84 26.70
C LEU A 116 14.43 11.80 27.88
N TRP A 117 15.09 11.59 29.02
CA TRP A 117 15.01 12.49 30.18
C TRP A 117 15.48 13.91 29.84
N GLY A 118 16.60 14.05 29.13
CA GLY A 118 17.07 15.34 28.65
C GLY A 118 16.07 16.03 27.71
N ALA A 119 15.47 15.27 26.78
CA ALA A 119 14.48 15.78 25.83
C ALA A 119 13.20 16.26 26.54
N PHE A 120 12.67 15.50 27.50
CA PHE A 120 11.52 15.91 28.30
C PHE A 120 11.82 17.08 29.24
N SER A 121 12.99 17.09 29.89
CA SER A 121 13.42 18.19 30.76
C SER A 121 13.46 19.52 30.00
N LEU A 122 14.06 19.52 28.80
CA LEU A 122 14.09 20.69 27.93
C LEU A 122 12.68 21.07 27.43
N SER A 123 11.84 20.08 27.12
CA SER A 123 10.43 20.32 26.75
C SER A 123 9.63 20.96 27.88
N ALA A 124 9.90 20.59 29.14
CA ALA A 124 9.28 21.20 30.32
C ALA A 124 9.72 22.66 30.50
N VAL A 125 11.01 22.96 30.30
CA VAL A 125 11.54 24.34 30.33
C VAL A 125 10.90 25.22 29.25
N VAL A 126 10.84 24.74 28.00
CA VAL A 126 10.15 25.44 26.89
C VAL A 126 8.68 25.69 27.23
N THR A 127 8.00 24.67 27.77
CA THR A 127 6.59 24.78 28.18
C THR A 127 6.42 25.83 29.28
N ALA A 128 7.26 25.82 30.31
CA ALA A 128 7.22 26.80 31.40
C ALA A 128 7.38 28.24 30.89
N ILE A 129 8.39 28.49 30.04
CA ILE A 129 8.62 29.82 29.42
C ILE A 129 7.41 30.27 28.60
N LEU A 130 6.81 29.38 27.81
CA LEU A 130 5.62 29.69 27.00
C LEU A 130 4.40 30.06 27.87
N TYR A 131 4.23 29.44 29.05
CA TYR A 131 3.11 29.74 29.95
C TYR A 131 3.34 30.94 30.89
N THR A 132 4.58 31.28 31.22
CA THR A 132 4.90 32.48 32.03
C THR A 132 5.02 33.75 31.18
N ALA A 133 5.37 33.65 29.90
CA ALA A 133 5.52 34.80 29.00
C ALA A 133 4.31 35.76 28.98
N PRO A 134 3.02 35.33 28.92
CA PRO A 134 1.88 36.25 28.95
C PRO A 134 1.78 37.07 30.25
N ILE A 135 2.22 36.50 31.38
CA ILE A 135 2.26 37.18 32.68
C ILE A 135 3.33 38.27 32.64
N LEU A 136 4.55 37.94 32.19
CA LEU A 136 5.66 38.90 32.04
C LEU A 136 5.32 40.05 31.07
N VAL A 137 4.68 39.74 29.94
CA VAL A 137 4.25 40.72 28.93
C VAL A 137 3.22 41.68 29.50
N THR A 138 2.22 41.17 30.22
CA THR A 138 1.13 41.99 30.77
C THR A 138 1.59 42.82 31.95
N THR A 139 2.38 42.28 32.87
CA THR A 139 2.92 43.05 34.01
C THR A 139 3.85 44.16 33.53
N ALA A 140 4.78 43.89 32.60
CA ALA A 140 5.69 44.90 32.07
C ALA A 140 4.97 46.00 31.28
N SER A 141 3.97 45.64 30.46
CA SER A 141 3.18 46.64 29.70
C SER A 141 2.37 47.55 30.64
N LEU A 142 1.73 46.98 31.66
CA LEU A 142 0.95 47.75 32.64
C LEU A 142 1.84 48.58 33.56
N ALA A 143 3.02 48.08 33.94
CA ALA A 143 4.02 48.84 34.70
C ALA A 143 4.55 50.03 33.90
N PHE A 144 4.82 49.88 32.60
CA PHE A 144 5.19 51.02 31.75
C PHE A 144 4.04 52.02 31.62
N TYR A 145 2.79 51.55 31.53
CA TYR A 145 1.59 52.38 31.45
C TYR A 145 1.37 53.28 32.68
N THR A 146 1.72 52.83 33.89
CA THR A 146 1.63 53.65 35.12
C THR A 146 2.90 54.42 35.44
N LEU A 147 4.05 53.75 35.40
CA LEU A 147 5.30 54.32 35.94
C LEU A 147 5.95 55.31 34.96
N VAL A 148 5.72 55.16 33.65
CA VAL A 148 6.34 56.01 32.62
C VAL A 148 5.33 56.91 31.92
N LEU A 149 4.15 56.39 31.58
CA LEU A 149 3.08 57.16 30.94
C LEU A 149 2.18 57.91 31.94
N HIS A 150 2.32 57.65 33.24
CA HIS A 150 1.54 58.26 34.34
C HIS A 150 0.02 58.19 34.14
N GLN A 151 -0.48 57.15 33.47
CA GLN A 151 -1.89 56.95 33.19
C GLN A 151 -2.58 56.07 34.25
N PRO A 152 -3.86 56.34 34.60
CA PRO A 152 -4.61 55.51 35.53
C PRO A 152 -4.95 54.15 34.91
N ILE A 153 -4.61 53.07 35.63
CA ILE A 153 -5.10 51.72 35.33
C ILE A 153 -6.56 51.61 35.74
N THR A 154 -7.44 51.38 34.77
CA THR A 154 -8.81 50.93 35.00
C THR A 154 -8.90 49.42 34.81
N ALA A 155 -9.80 48.75 35.55
CA ALA A 155 -10.02 47.31 35.43
C ALA A 155 -10.29 46.90 33.97
N THR A 156 -11.07 47.70 33.23
CA THR A 156 -11.33 47.51 31.80
C THR A 156 -10.04 47.37 30.99
N LYS A 157 -9.08 48.29 31.14
CA LYS A 157 -7.79 48.25 30.41
C LYS A 157 -6.95 47.02 30.76
N VAL A 158 -6.97 46.57 32.01
CA VAL A 158 -6.25 45.35 32.44
C VAL A 158 -6.85 44.12 31.78
N PHE A 159 -8.17 43.92 31.88
CA PHE A 159 -8.81 42.73 31.35
C PHE A 159 -8.81 42.69 29.81
N THR A 160 -9.01 43.82 29.12
CA THR A 160 -8.93 43.85 27.66
C THR A 160 -7.51 43.60 27.15
N SER A 161 -6.49 44.24 27.75
CA SER A 161 -5.11 44.00 27.32
C SER A 161 -4.64 42.57 27.60
N LEU A 162 -4.97 42.00 28.76
CA LEU A 162 -4.69 40.59 29.09
C LEU A 162 -5.32 39.62 28.06
N ALA A 163 -6.56 39.85 27.64
CA ALA A 163 -7.23 39.06 26.62
C ALA A 163 -6.55 39.20 25.24
N LEU A 164 -6.19 40.42 24.83
CA LEU A 164 -5.51 40.69 23.55
C LEU A 164 -4.10 40.07 23.52
N PHE A 165 -3.29 40.24 24.57
CA PHE A 165 -1.97 39.60 24.66
C PHE A 165 -2.06 38.06 24.66
N ARG A 166 -3.09 37.47 25.29
CA ARG A 166 -3.36 36.02 25.20
C ARG A 166 -3.69 35.57 23.78
N SER A 167 -4.42 36.38 23.01
CA SER A 167 -4.76 36.11 21.60
C SER A 167 -3.53 36.06 20.69
N LEU A 168 -2.53 36.92 20.93
CA LEU A 168 -1.28 36.93 20.15
C LEU A 168 -0.43 35.65 20.28
N ARG A 169 -0.57 34.90 21.40
CA ARG A 169 0.31 33.75 21.70
C ARG A 169 0.21 32.62 20.67
N ALA A 170 -1.00 32.19 20.33
CA ALA A 170 -1.18 31.01 19.46
C ALA A 170 -0.67 31.23 18.02
N PRO A 171 -0.97 32.36 17.34
CA PRO A 171 -0.41 32.68 16.03
C PRO A 171 1.13 32.64 16.00
N LEU A 172 1.77 33.22 17.01
CA LEU A 172 3.22 33.38 17.06
C LEU A 172 3.96 32.06 17.33
N ILE A 173 3.34 31.12 18.04
CA ILE A 173 3.85 29.74 18.20
C ILE A 173 3.65 28.92 16.91
N GLY A 174 2.58 29.17 16.16
CA GLY A 174 2.26 28.45 14.92
C GLY A 174 3.17 28.79 13.73
N LEU A 175 3.66 30.04 13.64
CA LEU A 175 4.45 30.52 12.48
C LEU A 175 5.64 29.61 12.07
N PRO A 176 6.52 29.14 12.99
CA PRO A 176 7.60 28.23 12.61
C PRO A 176 7.12 26.84 12.16
N GLN A 177 5.96 26.39 12.65
CA GLN A 177 5.38 25.10 12.25
C GLN A 177 4.77 25.20 10.85
N ILE A 178 4.04 26.27 10.55
CA ILE A 178 3.42 26.49 9.23
C ILE A 178 4.48 26.62 8.14
N THR A 179 5.55 27.39 8.40
CA THR A 179 6.67 27.53 7.46
C THR A 179 7.40 26.20 7.25
N ALA A 180 7.58 25.39 8.30
CA ALA A 180 8.12 24.03 8.16
C ALA A 180 7.20 23.11 7.35
N HIS A 181 5.89 23.09 7.62
CA HIS A 181 4.90 22.30 6.86
C HIS A 181 4.88 22.70 5.38
N PHE A 182 4.93 24.01 5.09
CA PHE A 182 5.01 24.53 3.72
C PHE A 182 6.27 24.04 3.00
N MET A 183 7.44 24.15 3.64
CA MET A 183 8.71 23.68 3.07
C MET A 183 8.72 22.16 2.82
N GLN A 184 8.18 21.36 3.75
CA GLN A 184 8.05 19.91 3.55
C GLN A 184 7.09 19.57 2.41
N ALA A 185 5.96 20.26 2.29
CA ALA A 185 5.01 20.07 1.20
C ALA A 185 5.61 20.44 -0.16
N LEU A 186 6.44 21.48 -0.26
CA LEU A 186 7.17 21.82 -1.49
C LEU A 186 8.18 20.72 -1.89
N VAL A 187 8.89 20.13 -0.94
CA VAL A 187 9.82 19.02 -1.21
C VAL A 187 9.04 17.75 -1.61
N ALA A 188 7.94 17.45 -0.92
CA ALA A 188 7.04 16.35 -1.25
C ALA A 188 6.46 16.49 -2.68
N LEU A 189 5.99 17.68 -3.04
CA LEU A 189 5.45 17.99 -4.37
C LEU A 189 6.51 17.84 -5.47
N ARG A 190 7.75 18.29 -5.23
CA ARG A 190 8.86 18.05 -6.17
C ARG A 190 9.08 16.56 -6.39
N ARG A 191 9.27 15.78 -5.32
CA ARG A 191 9.46 14.32 -5.43
C ARG A 191 8.31 13.61 -6.14
N LEU A 192 7.07 14.02 -5.90
CA LEU A 192 5.90 13.46 -6.57
C LEU A 192 5.88 13.80 -8.06
N ARG A 193 6.13 15.07 -8.42
CA ARG A 193 6.23 15.51 -9.81
C ARG A 193 7.38 14.81 -10.54
N ASP A 194 8.54 14.70 -9.91
CA ASP A 194 9.73 14.09 -10.53
C ASP A 194 9.51 12.59 -10.78
N PHE A 195 8.70 11.92 -9.93
CA PHE A 195 8.22 10.55 -10.17
C PHE A 195 7.15 10.46 -11.28
N LEU A 196 6.16 11.36 -11.29
CA LEU A 196 5.11 11.39 -12.31
C LEU A 196 5.61 11.83 -13.69
N ASN A 197 6.80 12.44 -13.77
CA ASN A 197 7.48 12.81 -15.00
C ASN A 197 8.50 11.75 -15.48
N LEU A 198 8.57 10.58 -14.84
CA LEU A 198 9.34 9.45 -15.38
C LEU A 198 8.77 9.03 -16.73
N THR A 199 9.63 8.51 -17.60
CA THR A 199 9.24 8.03 -18.93
C THR A 199 8.27 6.86 -18.81
N GLU A 200 7.05 7.04 -19.28
CA GLU A 200 6.11 5.94 -19.45
C GLU A 200 6.52 5.05 -20.63
N LYS A 201 6.18 3.77 -20.52
CA LYS A 201 6.49 2.73 -21.49
C LYS A 201 5.44 2.73 -22.60
N ASP A 202 5.87 2.72 -23.87
CA ASP A 202 4.94 2.77 -25.01
C ASP A 202 4.08 1.50 -25.11
N PRO A 203 2.73 1.59 -25.03
CA PRO A 203 1.84 0.44 -25.17
C PRO A 203 1.82 -0.16 -26.60
N ASN A 204 2.47 0.48 -27.58
CA ASN A 204 2.56 0.02 -28.97
C ASN A 204 3.89 -0.67 -29.31
N LEU A 205 4.74 -0.98 -28.31
CA LEU A 205 5.95 -1.78 -28.50
C LEU A 205 5.63 -3.15 -29.14
N VAL A 206 4.55 -3.79 -28.68
CA VAL A 206 4.00 -5.04 -29.22
C VAL A 206 2.68 -4.78 -29.91
N LEU A 207 2.56 -5.19 -31.17
CA LEU A 207 1.34 -5.12 -31.95
C LEU A 207 0.38 -6.23 -31.53
N THR A 208 -0.85 -5.85 -31.21
CA THR A 208 -1.97 -6.79 -30.98
C THR A 208 -2.92 -6.78 -32.18
N PRO A 209 -3.82 -7.77 -32.34
CA PRO A 209 -4.80 -7.82 -33.43
C PRO A 209 -5.61 -6.53 -33.64
N ASN A 210 -5.85 -5.77 -32.56
CA ASN A 210 -6.63 -4.54 -32.59
C ASN A 210 -5.86 -3.33 -33.18
N GLN A 211 -4.54 -3.41 -33.29
CA GLN A 211 -3.66 -2.35 -33.82
C GLN A 211 -3.22 -2.60 -35.28
N LEU A 212 -3.45 -3.80 -35.81
CA LEU A 212 -3.07 -4.18 -37.18
C LEU A 212 -4.06 -3.65 -38.22
N THR A 213 -3.57 -3.45 -39.44
CA THR A 213 -4.45 -3.31 -40.61
C THR A 213 -5.09 -4.65 -40.97
N ALA A 214 -6.26 -4.62 -41.61
CA ALA A 214 -6.98 -5.84 -42.02
C ALA A 214 -6.11 -6.80 -42.84
N VAL A 215 -5.27 -6.26 -43.74
CA VAL A 215 -4.35 -7.05 -44.58
C VAL A 215 -3.27 -7.75 -43.75
N GLN A 216 -2.64 -7.05 -42.80
CA GLN A 216 -1.63 -7.65 -41.92
C GLN A 216 -2.25 -8.70 -41.00
N TYR A 217 -3.45 -8.44 -40.47
CA TYR A 217 -4.16 -9.43 -39.66
C TYR A 217 -4.51 -10.68 -40.47
N GLU A 218 -4.99 -10.52 -41.71
CA GLU A 218 -5.28 -11.64 -42.62
C GLU A 218 -4.03 -12.45 -42.97
N GLN A 219 -2.87 -11.81 -43.13
CA GLN A 219 -1.59 -12.48 -43.32
C GLN A 219 -1.19 -13.36 -42.12
N TYR A 220 -1.24 -12.82 -40.89
CA TYR A 220 -0.93 -13.61 -39.69
C TYR A 220 -1.99 -14.71 -39.43
N ALA A 221 -3.27 -14.42 -39.65
CA ALA A 221 -4.36 -15.37 -39.48
C ALA A 221 -4.27 -16.55 -40.48
N THR A 222 -4.02 -16.27 -41.77
CA THR A 222 -3.88 -17.30 -42.81
C THR A 222 -2.68 -18.21 -42.53
N ASN A 223 -1.58 -17.64 -42.05
CA ASN A 223 -0.38 -18.38 -41.68
C ASN A 223 -0.46 -19.03 -40.28
N ASN A 224 -1.58 -18.86 -39.56
CA ASN A 224 -1.80 -19.30 -38.18
C ASN A 224 -0.68 -18.86 -37.21
N VAL A 225 -0.23 -17.60 -37.31
CA VAL A 225 0.85 -17.04 -36.48
C VAL A 225 0.26 -16.45 -35.19
N ASP A 226 0.81 -16.86 -34.05
CA ASP A 226 0.43 -16.33 -32.73
C ASP A 226 1.51 -15.40 -32.14
N ILE A 227 2.79 -15.58 -32.52
CA ILE A 227 3.89 -14.66 -32.19
C ILE A 227 4.75 -14.44 -33.43
N ALA A 228 5.06 -13.19 -33.76
CA ALA A 228 6.09 -12.84 -34.74
C ALA A 228 7.02 -11.75 -34.19
N ILE A 229 8.32 -11.89 -34.47
CA ILE A 229 9.34 -10.85 -34.32
C ILE A 229 10.02 -10.75 -35.68
N GLU A 230 10.04 -9.55 -36.25
CA GLU A 230 10.55 -9.29 -37.61
C GLU A 230 11.61 -8.18 -37.54
N ASP A 231 12.85 -8.54 -37.91
CA ASP A 231 14.06 -7.69 -37.90
C ASP A 231 14.25 -6.84 -36.63
N GLY A 232 13.95 -7.44 -35.47
CA GLY A 232 13.83 -6.71 -34.22
C GLY A 232 15.17 -6.33 -33.58
N SER A 233 15.29 -5.08 -33.13
CA SER A 233 16.42 -4.56 -32.37
C SER A 233 15.93 -4.08 -31.00
N PHE A 234 16.45 -4.68 -29.91
CA PHE A 234 15.92 -4.48 -28.55
C PHE A 234 17.02 -4.39 -27.50
N GLY A 235 16.78 -3.64 -26.42
CA GLY A 235 17.73 -3.54 -25.31
C GLY A 235 17.26 -2.63 -24.16
N TRP A 236 18.18 -2.34 -23.25
CA TRP A 236 18.02 -1.35 -22.18
C TRP A 236 18.73 -0.02 -22.49
N ASP A 237 19.46 0.01 -23.60
CA ASP A 237 20.29 1.11 -24.06
C ASP A 237 20.33 1.06 -25.59
N ALA A 238 20.03 2.19 -26.23
CA ALA A 238 19.99 2.33 -27.69
C ALA A 238 21.38 2.23 -28.34
N ASP A 239 22.44 2.61 -27.64
CA ASP A 239 23.82 2.52 -28.16
C ASP A 239 24.30 1.06 -28.21
N LYS A 240 23.79 0.23 -27.30
CA LYS A 240 24.16 -1.19 -27.16
C LYS A 240 22.92 -2.09 -26.96
N PRO A 241 22.08 -2.25 -28.00
CA PRO A 241 20.96 -3.17 -27.93
C PRO A 241 21.46 -4.60 -27.73
N MET A 242 20.70 -5.35 -26.94
CA MET A 242 20.96 -6.74 -26.56
C MET A 242 20.70 -7.70 -27.73
N PHE A 243 19.70 -7.38 -28.56
CA PHE A 243 19.34 -8.12 -29.76
C PHE A 243 19.40 -7.19 -30.98
N ARG A 244 19.87 -7.69 -32.12
CA ARG A 244 19.89 -7.00 -33.41
C ARG A 244 19.46 -7.99 -34.51
N GLY A 245 18.53 -7.59 -35.37
CA GLY A 245 17.99 -8.44 -36.43
C GLY A 245 17.34 -9.73 -35.91
N LEU A 246 16.70 -9.67 -34.73
CA LEU A 246 16.01 -10.80 -34.12
C LEU A 246 14.81 -11.19 -34.97
N ASN A 247 14.73 -12.46 -35.37
CA ASN A 247 13.64 -12.99 -36.17
C ASN A 247 13.10 -14.28 -35.55
N LEU A 248 11.82 -14.31 -35.20
CA LEU A 248 11.16 -15.45 -34.55
C LEU A 248 9.70 -15.53 -34.99
N GLN A 249 9.24 -16.71 -35.42
CA GLN A 249 7.84 -16.93 -35.77
C GLN A 249 7.30 -18.22 -35.12
N VAL A 250 6.29 -18.06 -34.27
CA VAL A 250 5.60 -19.14 -33.57
C VAL A 250 4.16 -19.23 -34.07
N LYS A 251 3.78 -20.43 -34.54
CA LYS A 251 2.42 -20.71 -35.02
C LYS A 251 1.54 -21.23 -33.89
N ARG A 252 0.23 -21.19 -34.13
CA ARG A 252 -0.79 -21.61 -33.18
C ARG A 252 -0.65 -23.08 -32.80
N ALA A 253 -0.66 -23.34 -31.50
CA ALA A 253 -0.45 -24.66 -30.90
C ALA A 253 0.91 -25.30 -31.22
N GLU A 254 1.94 -24.50 -31.53
CA GLU A 254 3.34 -24.95 -31.48
C GLU A 254 3.87 -24.91 -30.04
N VAL A 255 4.70 -25.91 -29.69
CA VAL A 255 5.58 -25.88 -28.52
C VAL A 255 6.99 -25.52 -28.98
N VAL A 256 7.51 -24.39 -28.49
CA VAL A 256 8.82 -23.83 -28.85
C VAL A 256 9.71 -23.76 -27.62
N ILE A 257 10.89 -24.36 -27.69
CA ILE A 257 11.90 -24.28 -26.62
C ILE A 257 12.89 -23.16 -26.90
N LEU A 258 13.02 -22.22 -25.97
CA LEU A 258 14.10 -21.23 -25.94
C LEU A 258 15.32 -21.86 -25.25
N HIS A 259 16.40 -22.02 -26.01
CA HIS A 259 17.64 -22.63 -25.56
C HIS A 259 18.82 -21.67 -25.78
N GLY A 260 19.91 -21.88 -25.04
CA GLY A 260 21.15 -21.11 -25.15
C GLY A 260 21.90 -21.11 -23.82
N ASP A 261 23.14 -20.64 -23.82
CA ASP A 261 23.98 -20.62 -22.63
C ASP A 261 23.43 -19.68 -21.54
N ASP A 262 24.02 -19.76 -20.34
CA ASP A 262 23.80 -18.78 -19.28
C ASP A 262 23.96 -17.34 -19.80
N LYS A 263 23.02 -16.46 -19.44
CA LYS A 263 23.00 -15.04 -19.84
C LYS A 263 22.93 -14.76 -21.35
N SER A 264 22.63 -15.77 -22.18
CA SER A 264 22.37 -15.61 -23.63
C SER A 264 21.15 -14.75 -23.97
N GLY A 265 20.26 -14.46 -22.99
CA GLY A 265 19.13 -13.56 -23.15
C GLY A 265 17.75 -14.22 -23.16
N LYS A 266 17.62 -15.50 -22.78
CA LYS A 266 16.35 -16.25 -22.73
C LYS A 266 15.20 -15.47 -22.06
N THR A 267 15.38 -15.02 -20.81
CA THR A 267 14.43 -14.15 -20.11
C THR A 267 14.19 -12.80 -20.80
N SER A 268 15.24 -12.20 -21.38
CA SER A 268 15.10 -10.95 -22.15
C SER A 268 14.25 -11.13 -23.41
N LEU A 269 14.29 -12.29 -24.06
CA LEU A 269 13.43 -12.64 -25.19
C LEU A 269 11.97 -12.83 -24.74
N CYS A 270 11.73 -13.44 -23.57
CA CYS A 270 10.41 -13.44 -22.95
C CYS A 270 9.90 -12.01 -22.70
N ASN A 271 10.77 -11.13 -22.19
CA ASN A 271 10.45 -9.70 -22.01
C ASN A 271 10.16 -8.97 -23.33
N VAL A 272 10.81 -9.31 -24.45
CA VAL A 272 10.45 -8.77 -25.78
C VAL A 272 9.02 -9.17 -26.18
N ILE A 273 8.63 -10.43 -25.98
CA ILE A 273 7.28 -10.93 -26.28
C ILE A 273 6.22 -10.24 -25.41
N LEU A 274 6.54 -9.98 -24.14
CA LEU A 274 5.69 -9.22 -23.21
C LEU A 274 5.75 -7.69 -23.44
N GLY A 275 6.64 -7.23 -24.32
CA GLY A 275 6.91 -5.82 -24.57
C GLY A 275 7.63 -5.08 -23.45
N GLU A 276 8.17 -5.78 -22.43
CA GLU A 276 8.92 -5.23 -21.29
C GLU A 276 10.33 -4.72 -21.64
N LEU A 277 10.89 -5.09 -22.79
CA LEU A 277 12.17 -4.58 -23.28
C LEU A 277 11.94 -3.49 -24.34
N GLU A 278 12.78 -2.45 -24.36
CA GLU A 278 12.66 -1.38 -25.36
C GLU A 278 12.96 -1.89 -26.76
N LYS A 279 12.22 -1.39 -27.75
CA LYS A 279 12.35 -1.71 -29.17
C LYS A 279 12.86 -0.47 -29.91
N TYR A 280 13.98 -0.61 -30.60
CA TYR A 280 14.58 0.45 -31.43
C TYR A 280 14.24 0.28 -32.91
N GLU A 281 14.21 -0.97 -33.39
CA GLU A 281 13.95 -1.31 -34.80
C GLU A 281 13.10 -2.58 -34.91
N GLY A 282 12.52 -2.81 -36.09
CA GLY A 282 11.70 -3.98 -36.40
C GLY A 282 10.30 -3.96 -35.79
N SER A 283 9.64 -5.11 -35.76
CA SER A 283 8.29 -5.28 -35.22
C SER A 283 8.14 -6.52 -34.33
N VAL A 284 7.16 -6.47 -33.42
CA VAL A 284 6.71 -7.60 -32.59
C VAL A 284 5.20 -7.67 -32.70
N PHE A 285 4.66 -8.86 -32.94
CA PHE A 285 3.23 -9.14 -32.95
C PHE A 285 2.90 -10.30 -32.01
N VAL A 286 1.82 -10.15 -31.24
CA VAL A 286 1.28 -11.17 -30.34
C VAL A 286 -0.24 -11.27 -30.55
N GLY A 287 -0.70 -12.42 -31.03
CA GLY A 287 -2.05 -12.61 -31.57
C GLY A 287 -3.14 -12.99 -30.56
N GLY A 288 -2.81 -13.18 -29.28
CA GLY A 288 -3.74 -13.69 -28.27
C GLY A 288 -3.39 -13.28 -26.84
N ARG A 289 -4.17 -13.74 -25.86
CA ARG A 289 -3.89 -13.47 -24.43
C ARG A 289 -2.68 -14.28 -23.99
N VAL A 290 -1.73 -13.63 -23.31
CA VAL A 290 -0.51 -14.26 -22.80
C VAL A 290 -0.64 -14.59 -21.31
N ALA A 291 -0.28 -15.81 -20.93
CA ALA A 291 0.05 -16.17 -19.56
C ALA A 291 1.58 -16.21 -19.40
N TYR A 292 2.10 -15.56 -18.36
CA TYR A 292 3.54 -15.53 -18.06
C TYR A 292 3.84 -16.19 -16.71
N CYS A 293 4.92 -16.96 -16.65
CA CYS A 293 5.51 -17.46 -15.41
C CYS A 293 7.01 -17.18 -15.41
N SER A 294 7.49 -16.43 -14.41
CA SER A 294 8.90 -16.04 -14.24
C SER A 294 9.67 -16.98 -13.32
N GLU A 295 11.01 -16.97 -13.47
CA GLU A 295 11.94 -17.81 -12.71
C GLU A 295 11.92 -17.53 -11.18
N ASP A 296 11.73 -16.27 -10.79
CA ASP A 296 11.32 -15.89 -9.43
C ASP A 296 9.91 -15.28 -9.50
N PRO A 297 8.86 -16.05 -9.17
CA PRO A 297 7.49 -15.59 -9.32
C PRO A 297 6.99 -14.85 -8.09
N TRP A 298 6.39 -13.68 -8.33
CA TRP A 298 5.67 -12.94 -7.30
C TRP A 298 4.35 -13.64 -6.94
N LEU A 299 4.12 -13.82 -5.63
CA LEU A 299 2.89 -14.29 -5.03
C LEU A 299 2.32 -13.23 -4.07
N GLN A 300 1.01 -13.10 -4.04
CA GLN A 300 0.27 -12.25 -3.11
C GLN A 300 0.25 -12.87 -1.72
N ARG A 301 0.16 -12.02 -0.69
CA ARG A 301 0.02 -12.42 0.73
C ARG A 301 -1.42 -12.88 1.05
N LEU A 302 -1.90 -13.86 0.28
CA LEU A 302 -3.22 -14.50 0.36
C LEU A 302 -3.04 -16.02 0.44
N THR A 303 -4.12 -16.81 0.35
CA THR A 303 -3.98 -18.28 0.33
C THR A 303 -3.32 -18.76 -0.97
N ILE A 304 -2.80 -20.00 -0.97
CA ILE A 304 -2.28 -20.64 -2.19
C ILE A 304 -3.40 -20.72 -3.25
N ARG A 305 -4.62 -21.08 -2.84
CA ARG A 305 -5.80 -21.07 -3.71
C ARG A 305 -6.04 -19.70 -4.34
N ASP A 306 -6.05 -18.63 -3.56
CA ASP A 306 -6.30 -17.26 -4.09
C ASP A 306 -5.20 -16.83 -5.07
N ASN A 307 -3.95 -17.25 -4.82
CA ASN A 307 -2.83 -17.03 -5.74
C ASN A 307 -3.01 -17.75 -7.07
N ILE A 308 -3.53 -18.99 -7.07
CA ILE A 308 -3.81 -19.76 -8.29
C ILE A 308 -5.03 -19.20 -9.04
N LEU A 309 -6.11 -18.86 -8.32
CA LEU A 309 -7.32 -18.28 -8.90
C LEU A 309 -7.08 -16.87 -9.47
N PHE A 310 -6.27 -16.06 -8.78
CA PHE A 310 -5.86 -14.72 -9.19
C PHE A 310 -7.03 -13.82 -9.65
N GLY A 311 -8.11 -13.83 -8.87
CA GLY A 311 -9.34 -13.07 -9.12
C GLY A 311 -10.38 -13.77 -10.03
N LYS A 312 -10.08 -14.96 -10.57
CA LYS A 312 -11.06 -15.77 -11.31
C LYS A 312 -11.99 -16.56 -10.37
N PRO A 313 -13.23 -16.90 -10.81
CA PRO A 313 -14.11 -17.77 -10.03
C PRO A 313 -13.49 -19.16 -9.83
N TYR A 314 -13.82 -19.81 -8.72
CA TYR A 314 -13.38 -21.17 -8.38
C TYR A 314 -14.22 -22.22 -9.13
N ASP A 315 -13.61 -22.88 -10.12
CA ASP A 315 -14.10 -24.06 -10.82
C ASP A 315 -13.34 -25.27 -10.29
N ARG A 316 -14.03 -26.11 -9.51
CA ARG A 316 -13.43 -27.29 -8.85
C ARG A 316 -12.84 -28.30 -9.83
N ALA A 317 -13.44 -28.47 -11.01
CA ALA A 317 -12.95 -29.46 -11.99
C ALA A 317 -11.65 -28.96 -12.62
N ARG A 318 -11.65 -27.72 -13.14
CA ARG A 318 -10.47 -27.05 -13.69
C ARG A 318 -9.34 -26.94 -12.68
N TYR A 319 -9.66 -26.55 -11.44
CA TYR A 319 -8.69 -26.36 -10.37
C TYR A 319 -7.97 -27.66 -10.03
N ASN A 320 -8.71 -28.77 -9.87
CA ASN A 320 -8.12 -30.08 -9.61
C ASN A 320 -7.22 -30.57 -10.76
N LEU A 321 -7.64 -30.41 -12.01
CA LEU A 321 -6.82 -30.75 -13.19
C LEU A 321 -5.50 -29.95 -13.22
N VAL A 322 -5.55 -28.66 -12.90
CA VAL A 322 -4.37 -27.79 -12.82
C VAL A 322 -3.44 -28.20 -11.67
N LEU A 323 -3.97 -28.51 -10.48
CA LEU A 323 -3.16 -28.96 -9.34
C LEU A 323 -2.43 -30.28 -9.63
N GLU A 324 -3.06 -31.17 -10.38
CA GLU A 324 -2.51 -32.47 -10.78
C GLU A 324 -1.41 -32.28 -11.84
N ALA A 325 -1.71 -31.57 -12.93
CA ALA A 325 -0.76 -31.31 -14.02
C ALA A 325 0.46 -30.45 -13.60
N CYS A 326 0.33 -29.60 -12.57
CA CYS A 326 1.45 -28.81 -12.05
C CYS A 326 2.17 -29.47 -10.85
N GLY A 327 1.85 -30.72 -10.52
CA GLY A 327 2.51 -31.46 -9.43
C GLY A 327 2.32 -30.82 -8.03
N LEU A 328 1.26 -30.03 -7.83
CA LEU A 328 0.94 -29.38 -6.55
C LEU A 328 0.18 -30.29 -5.60
N ARG A 329 -0.53 -31.31 -6.11
CA ARG A 329 -1.35 -32.21 -5.31
C ARG A 329 -0.56 -32.95 -4.23
N VAL A 330 0.70 -33.32 -4.52
CA VAL A 330 1.64 -33.94 -3.56
C VAL A 330 2.16 -32.94 -2.51
N LEU A 331 2.19 -31.65 -2.85
CA LEU A 331 2.63 -30.57 -1.94
C LEU A 331 1.50 -30.11 -1.01
N GLU A 332 0.24 -30.26 -1.44
CA GLU A 332 -0.92 -29.87 -0.63
C GLU A 332 -0.97 -30.60 0.71
N ASP A 333 -0.65 -31.89 0.74
CA ASP A 333 -0.56 -32.71 1.96
C ASP A 333 0.53 -32.22 2.94
N GLY A 334 1.55 -31.52 2.44
CA GLY A 334 2.62 -30.91 3.24
C GLY A 334 2.29 -29.53 3.81
N PHE A 335 1.24 -28.85 3.30
CA PHE A 335 0.87 -27.52 3.75
C PHE A 335 -0.03 -27.58 5.00
N PRO A 336 0.22 -26.78 6.06
CA PRO A 336 -0.52 -26.87 7.34
C PRO A 336 -2.05 -26.78 7.25
N PHE A 337 -2.58 -26.13 6.20
CA PHE A 337 -4.02 -26.01 5.92
C PHE A 337 -4.35 -26.34 4.45
N GLY A 338 -3.55 -27.20 3.80
CA GLY A 338 -3.67 -27.48 2.36
C GLY A 338 -3.57 -26.20 1.53
N ASP A 339 -4.36 -26.11 0.46
CA ASP A 339 -4.41 -24.93 -0.42
C ASP A 339 -4.93 -23.63 0.23
N ARG A 340 -5.51 -23.71 1.45
CA ARG A 340 -5.91 -22.55 2.24
C ARG A 340 -4.78 -21.94 3.06
N THR A 341 -3.59 -22.52 2.99
CA THR A 341 -2.40 -21.98 3.67
C THR A 341 -2.08 -20.59 3.11
N VAL A 342 -1.97 -19.59 3.98
CA VAL A 342 -1.57 -18.23 3.58
C VAL A 342 -0.09 -18.21 3.21
N VAL A 343 0.21 -17.70 2.02
CA VAL A 343 1.56 -17.43 1.55
C VAL A 343 2.12 -16.25 2.35
N ASP A 344 3.06 -16.55 3.23
CA ASP A 344 3.84 -15.57 3.96
C ASP A 344 5.32 -15.86 3.71
N GLY A 345 6.14 -14.82 3.52
CA GLY A 345 7.38 -14.87 2.71
C GLY A 345 8.50 -15.81 3.18
N THR A 346 8.33 -16.52 4.30
CA THR A 346 9.28 -17.47 4.88
C THR A 346 8.88 -18.94 4.74
N LYS A 347 7.72 -19.27 4.16
CA LYS A 347 7.14 -20.63 4.21
C LYS A 347 7.22 -21.49 2.94
N LEU A 348 7.45 -20.91 1.76
CA LEU A 348 7.46 -21.66 0.49
C LEU A 348 8.86 -21.68 -0.14
N SER A 349 9.32 -22.87 -0.55
CA SER A 349 10.56 -23.02 -1.32
C SER A 349 10.42 -22.37 -2.71
N LYS A 350 11.54 -22.08 -3.39
CA LYS A 350 11.51 -21.51 -4.75
C LYS A 350 10.72 -22.42 -5.72
N ALA A 351 10.89 -23.73 -5.60
CA ALA A 351 10.17 -24.71 -6.42
C ALA A 351 8.65 -24.68 -6.18
N ASP A 352 8.21 -24.57 -4.92
CA ASP A 352 6.77 -24.47 -4.60
C ASP A 352 6.18 -23.17 -5.16
N ARG A 353 6.90 -22.04 -5.05
CA ARG A 353 6.47 -20.76 -5.63
C ARG A 353 6.33 -20.84 -7.15
N ILE A 354 7.27 -21.49 -7.83
CA ILE A 354 7.21 -21.78 -9.28
C ILE A 354 5.99 -22.63 -9.62
N ARG A 355 5.73 -23.74 -8.90
CA ARG A 355 4.55 -24.59 -9.15
C ARG A 355 3.23 -23.85 -8.93
N VAL A 356 3.11 -23.04 -7.88
CA VAL A 356 1.94 -22.17 -7.65
C VAL A 356 1.75 -21.14 -8.75
N ALA A 357 2.84 -20.55 -9.26
CA ALA A 357 2.80 -19.58 -10.35
C ALA A 357 2.49 -20.21 -11.72
N LEU A 358 3.00 -21.42 -11.98
CA LEU A 358 2.66 -22.22 -13.15
C LEU A 358 1.18 -22.63 -13.11
N ALA A 359 0.67 -23.04 -11.95
CA ALA A 359 -0.75 -23.33 -11.76
C ALA A 359 -1.62 -22.08 -11.98
N ARG A 360 -1.21 -20.91 -11.49
CA ARG A 360 -1.86 -19.62 -11.79
C ARG A 360 -1.90 -19.36 -13.30
N ALA A 361 -0.78 -19.55 -14.01
CA ALA A 361 -0.71 -19.39 -15.46
C ALA A 361 -1.67 -20.38 -16.17
N CYS A 362 -1.65 -21.65 -15.80
CA CYS A 362 -2.51 -22.69 -16.38
C CYS A 362 -4.00 -22.42 -16.15
N TYR A 363 -4.39 -22.12 -14.90
CA TYR A 363 -5.76 -21.79 -14.52
C TYR A 363 -6.29 -20.54 -15.25
N SER A 364 -5.39 -19.64 -15.68
CA SER A 364 -5.75 -18.45 -16.45
C SER A 364 -6.32 -18.75 -17.85
N ASP A 365 -6.12 -19.95 -18.41
CA ASP A 365 -6.67 -20.35 -19.72
C ASP A 365 -6.45 -19.29 -20.81
N ALA A 366 -5.18 -18.89 -20.92
CA ALA A 366 -4.67 -17.99 -21.94
C ALA A 366 -4.55 -18.68 -23.30
N ASP A 367 -4.21 -17.94 -24.34
CA ASP A 367 -4.07 -18.48 -25.70
C ASP A 367 -2.61 -18.85 -25.98
N ILE A 368 -1.70 -18.04 -25.42
CA ILE A 368 -0.23 -18.14 -25.51
C ILE A 368 0.34 -18.25 -24.10
N TYR A 369 1.34 -19.11 -23.91
CA TYR A 369 2.03 -19.33 -22.63
C TYR A 369 3.53 -19.04 -22.80
N VAL A 370 4.06 -18.11 -22.00
CA VAL A 370 5.49 -17.80 -21.93
C VAL A 370 5.98 -18.28 -20.56
N LEU A 371 6.79 -19.34 -20.55
CA LEU A 371 7.25 -20.04 -19.36
C LEU A 371 8.77 -19.86 -19.22
N ASP A 372 9.17 -18.84 -18.47
CA ASP A 372 10.56 -18.54 -18.12
C ASP A 372 10.94 -19.29 -16.83
N ILE A 373 10.73 -20.61 -16.83
CA ILE A 373 10.94 -21.49 -15.67
C ILE A 373 11.54 -22.83 -16.11
N ALA A 374 12.53 -23.32 -15.36
CA ALA A 374 12.94 -24.71 -15.48
C ALA A 374 11.83 -25.62 -14.94
N ILE A 375 11.33 -26.53 -15.78
CA ILE A 375 10.38 -27.58 -15.41
C ILE A 375 11.01 -28.95 -15.64
N ASP A 376 10.70 -29.90 -14.76
CA ASP A 376 11.11 -31.29 -14.90
C ASP A 376 10.29 -32.02 -15.96
N GLU A 377 10.81 -33.15 -16.45
CA GLU A 377 10.16 -33.98 -17.48
C GLU A 377 8.71 -34.36 -17.12
N THR A 378 8.41 -34.67 -15.85
CA THR A 378 7.06 -35.10 -15.44
C THR A 378 6.05 -33.95 -15.53
N THR A 379 6.47 -32.75 -15.12
CA THR A 379 5.67 -31.52 -15.30
C THR A 379 5.56 -31.15 -16.79
N PHE A 380 6.61 -31.32 -17.59
CA PHE A 380 6.56 -31.08 -19.04
C PHE A 380 5.55 -31.99 -19.74
N GLN A 381 5.56 -33.31 -19.46
CA GLN A 381 4.63 -34.26 -20.05
C GLN A 381 3.17 -34.01 -19.63
N SER A 382 2.90 -33.76 -18.34
CA SER A 382 1.54 -33.59 -17.82
C SER A 382 0.96 -32.20 -18.07
N CYS A 383 1.75 -31.14 -17.89
CA CYS A 383 1.32 -29.76 -18.08
C CYS A 383 1.43 -29.31 -19.55
N VAL A 384 2.62 -29.34 -20.15
CA VAL A 384 2.83 -28.76 -21.49
C VAL A 384 2.26 -29.67 -22.58
N LEU A 385 2.60 -30.96 -22.56
CA LEU A 385 2.13 -31.92 -23.58
C LEU A 385 0.71 -32.46 -23.30
N GLY A 386 0.23 -32.36 -22.06
CA GLY A 386 -1.12 -32.79 -21.63
C GLY A 386 -2.11 -31.63 -21.56
N LEU A 387 -2.07 -30.87 -20.47
CA LEU A 387 -3.04 -29.81 -20.16
C LEU A 387 -3.07 -28.69 -21.23
N LEU A 388 -1.89 -28.29 -21.72
CA LEU A 388 -1.69 -27.18 -22.67
C LEU A 388 -1.59 -27.62 -24.15
N ARG A 389 -1.86 -28.88 -24.49
CA ARG A 389 -1.65 -29.50 -25.82
C ARG A 389 -2.29 -28.81 -27.05
N HIS A 390 -3.17 -27.84 -26.83
CA HIS A 390 -3.87 -27.06 -27.86
C HIS A 390 -3.60 -25.54 -27.74
N LYS A 391 -2.61 -25.15 -26.93
CA LYS A 391 -2.19 -23.78 -26.67
C LYS A 391 -0.80 -23.57 -27.25
N THR A 392 -0.48 -22.32 -27.57
CA THR A 392 0.86 -21.96 -28.05
C THR A 392 1.78 -21.79 -26.85
N VAL A 393 2.92 -22.49 -26.80
CA VAL A 393 3.82 -22.51 -25.64
C VAL A 393 5.24 -22.13 -26.04
N VAL A 394 5.80 -21.13 -25.39
CA VAL A 394 7.21 -20.75 -25.44
C VAL A 394 7.81 -21.06 -24.07
N LEU A 395 8.69 -22.06 -23.99
CA LEU A 395 9.28 -22.55 -22.75
C LEU A 395 10.79 -22.36 -22.76
N VAL A 396 11.35 -21.74 -21.73
CA VAL A 396 12.79 -21.71 -21.48
C VAL A 396 13.20 -23.03 -20.83
N SER A 397 14.13 -23.77 -21.43
CA SER A 397 14.66 -25.00 -20.81
C SER A 397 16.10 -25.28 -21.23
N GLU A 398 16.84 -25.86 -20.28
CA GLU A 398 18.19 -26.41 -20.45
C GLU A 398 18.22 -27.94 -20.25
N ASP A 399 17.10 -28.55 -19.86
CA ASP A 399 17.01 -29.99 -19.63
C ASP A 399 17.07 -30.74 -20.97
N PRO A 400 18.09 -31.60 -21.23
CA PRO A 400 18.19 -32.37 -22.46
C PRO A 400 16.95 -33.25 -22.73
N ALA A 401 16.32 -33.82 -21.70
CA ALA A 401 15.14 -34.65 -21.86
C ALA A 401 13.93 -33.86 -22.38
N VAL A 402 13.83 -32.58 -21.99
CA VAL A 402 12.87 -31.65 -22.57
C VAL A 402 13.31 -31.29 -23.98
N ILE A 403 14.52 -30.77 -24.18
CA ILE A 403 15.02 -30.22 -25.46
C ILE A 403 14.99 -31.24 -26.61
N GLU A 404 15.36 -32.49 -26.35
CA GLU A 404 15.42 -33.56 -27.34
C GLU A 404 14.06 -34.28 -27.52
N SER A 405 13.02 -33.84 -26.81
CA SER A 405 11.69 -34.45 -26.88
C SER A 405 11.12 -34.38 -28.31
N PRO A 406 10.70 -35.53 -28.89
CA PRO A 406 10.17 -35.57 -30.26
C PRO A 406 8.80 -34.91 -30.41
N CYS A 407 8.24 -34.33 -29.34
CA CYS A 407 6.93 -33.68 -29.31
C CYS A 407 7.02 -32.15 -29.50
N ILE A 408 8.22 -31.57 -29.43
CA ILE A 408 8.48 -30.13 -29.67
C ILE A 408 8.41 -29.83 -31.16
N ASP A 409 7.87 -28.66 -31.51
CA ASP A 409 7.82 -28.16 -32.89
C ASP A 409 9.12 -27.47 -33.31
N LYS A 410 9.65 -26.59 -32.46
CA LYS A 410 10.85 -25.80 -32.75
C LYS A 410 11.73 -25.61 -31.52
N ARG A 411 13.04 -25.51 -31.74
CA ARG A 411 14.02 -24.98 -30.80
C ARG A 411 14.55 -23.65 -31.32
N PHE A 412 14.71 -22.66 -30.45
CA PHE A 412 15.31 -21.37 -30.79
C PHE A 412 16.57 -21.15 -29.96
N ASP A 413 17.74 -21.12 -30.61
CA ASP A 413 19.03 -20.89 -29.96
C ASP A 413 19.28 -19.37 -29.83
N VAL A 414 18.92 -18.80 -28.68
CA VAL A 414 18.86 -17.35 -28.44
C VAL A 414 20.21 -16.67 -28.70
N GLY A 415 21.31 -17.24 -28.18
CA GLY A 415 22.66 -16.68 -28.35
C GLY A 415 23.20 -16.73 -29.78
N LYS A 416 22.54 -17.44 -30.70
CA LYS A 416 22.90 -17.52 -32.12
C LYS A 416 21.89 -16.81 -33.04
N ASN A 417 20.71 -16.44 -32.52
CA ASN A 417 19.57 -15.94 -33.31
C ASN A 417 19.17 -16.91 -34.44
N VAL A 418 19.10 -18.21 -34.14
CA VAL A 418 18.77 -19.28 -35.11
C VAL A 418 17.61 -20.14 -34.59
N ALA A 419 16.58 -20.31 -35.41
CA ALA A 419 15.52 -21.28 -35.22
C ALA A 419 15.89 -22.63 -35.88
N VAL A 420 15.66 -23.73 -35.17
CA VAL A 420 15.83 -25.11 -35.64
C VAL A 420 14.46 -25.81 -35.54
N GLU A 421 13.87 -26.15 -36.68
CA GLU A 421 12.58 -26.85 -36.75
C GLU A 421 12.75 -28.36 -36.55
N ASN A 422 11.89 -28.97 -35.74
CA ASN A 422 11.87 -30.42 -35.57
C ASN A 422 11.06 -31.10 -36.69
N LYS A 423 11.77 -31.53 -37.74
CA LYS A 423 11.16 -32.20 -38.91
C LYS A 423 10.67 -33.63 -38.64
N ALA A 424 10.93 -34.19 -37.45
CA ALA A 424 10.62 -35.57 -37.08
C ALA A 424 9.58 -35.67 -35.95
N LYS A 425 8.64 -34.71 -35.88
CA LYS A 425 7.65 -34.63 -34.79
C LYS A 425 6.84 -35.92 -34.65
N ALA A 426 6.95 -36.57 -33.49
CA ALA A 426 6.15 -37.72 -33.13
C ALA A 426 4.73 -37.27 -32.72
N LYS A 427 3.70 -38.01 -33.15
CA LYS A 427 2.36 -37.87 -32.56
C LYS A 427 2.35 -38.51 -31.19
N LEU A 428 1.97 -37.75 -30.16
CA LEU A 428 1.78 -38.26 -28.80
C LEU A 428 0.69 -39.35 -28.82
N HIS A 429 1.03 -40.58 -28.41
CA HIS A 429 0.08 -41.70 -28.29
C HIS A 429 -0.17 -42.00 -26.81
N GLY A 430 -1.28 -41.50 -26.26
CA GLY A 430 -1.71 -41.77 -24.89
C GLY A 430 -2.48 -40.62 -24.25
N HIS A 431 -3.52 -40.94 -23.47
CA HIS A 431 -4.16 -39.97 -22.56
C HIS A 431 -3.26 -39.79 -21.33
N LEU A 432 -2.62 -38.61 -21.21
CA LEU A 432 -1.82 -38.25 -20.03
C LEU A 432 -2.62 -37.37 -19.06
N VAL A 433 -3.26 -36.30 -19.55
CA VAL A 433 -4.24 -35.47 -18.83
C VAL A 433 -5.28 -34.95 -19.84
N ASP A 434 -6.54 -34.78 -19.44
CA ASP A 434 -7.52 -34.08 -20.26
C ASP A 434 -7.19 -32.58 -20.35
N ALA A 435 -7.11 -32.06 -21.58
CA ALA A 435 -6.85 -30.65 -21.80
C ALA A 435 -7.99 -29.77 -21.28
N LEU A 436 -7.65 -28.52 -20.95
CA LEU A 436 -8.63 -27.52 -20.53
C LEU A 436 -9.76 -27.40 -21.57
N PRO A 437 -11.04 -27.52 -21.17
CA PRO A 437 -12.16 -27.40 -22.10
C PRO A 437 -12.21 -25.97 -22.66
N SER A 438 -12.19 -25.86 -23.99
CA SER A 438 -12.15 -24.57 -24.67
C SER A 438 -13.45 -23.80 -24.45
N THR A 439 -13.34 -22.61 -23.85
CA THR A 439 -14.48 -21.72 -23.58
C THR A 439 -15.04 -21.03 -24.84
N SER A 440 -14.60 -21.43 -26.03
CA SER A 440 -14.96 -20.82 -27.33
C SER A 440 -16.19 -21.45 -28.01
N SER A 441 -16.82 -22.48 -27.43
CA SER A 441 -18.09 -23.02 -27.93
C SER A 441 -19.29 -22.47 -27.16
N SER A 442 -19.95 -21.46 -27.74
CA SER A 442 -21.28 -21.02 -27.30
C SER A 442 -22.34 -22.04 -27.72
N SER A 443 -22.40 -23.18 -27.03
CA SER A 443 -23.52 -24.12 -27.08
C SER A 443 -24.27 -24.08 -25.76
N LEU A 444 -25.51 -23.56 -25.79
CA LEU A 444 -26.45 -23.60 -24.69
C LEU A 444 -26.86 -25.05 -24.40
N VAL A 445 -26.06 -25.76 -23.60
CA VAL A 445 -26.47 -27.06 -23.03
C VAL A 445 -27.46 -26.79 -21.92
N LEU A 446 -28.73 -26.76 -22.31
CA LEU A 446 -29.89 -26.59 -21.44
C LEU A 446 -30.05 -27.85 -20.57
N PHE A 447 -29.30 -27.93 -19.45
CA PHE A 447 -29.40 -29.04 -18.51
C PHE A 447 -30.78 -29.05 -17.85
N ARG A 448 -31.63 -29.94 -18.37
CA ARG A 448 -32.99 -30.20 -17.90
C ARG A 448 -32.92 -30.93 -16.56
N VAL A 449 -32.95 -30.17 -15.46
CA VAL A 449 -33.02 -30.73 -14.10
C VAL A 449 -34.34 -31.50 -13.94
N SER A 450 -34.29 -32.83 -14.02
CA SER A 450 -35.37 -33.69 -13.56
C SER A 450 -35.36 -33.68 -12.03
N ARG A 451 -36.54 -33.50 -11.44
CA ARG A 451 -36.71 -33.62 -9.98
C ARG A 451 -36.74 -35.10 -9.60
N GLY A 452 -35.90 -35.47 -8.63
CA GLY A 452 -35.97 -36.74 -7.91
C GLY A 452 -35.63 -36.51 -6.44
N PHE A 453 -36.62 -36.68 -5.57
CA PHE A 453 -36.40 -36.99 -4.14
C PHE A 453 -35.60 -38.32 -4.06
N GLN A 454 -34.88 -38.66 -2.97
CA GLN A 454 -35.34 -38.65 -1.58
C GLN A 454 -34.18 -38.64 -0.56
N THR A 455 -34.54 -38.60 0.73
CA THR A 455 -33.71 -38.51 1.95
C THR A 455 -32.80 -39.74 2.18
N ASP A 456 -31.71 -39.69 2.96
CA ASP A 456 -31.77 -39.67 4.44
C ASP A 456 -30.41 -39.47 5.18
N LEU A 457 -30.52 -39.34 6.52
CA LEU A 457 -29.50 -39.45 7.58
C LEU A 457 -28.68 -38.21 8.03
N HIS A 458 -28.99 -37.81 9.26
CA HIS A 458 -28.33 -36.83 10.13
C HIS A 458 -28.42 -37.35 11.59
N PRO A 459 -27.72 -36.77 12.61
CA PRO A 459 -26.59 -35.83 12.58
C PRO A 459 -25.29 -36.48 13.15
N PRO A 460 -24.81 -36.42 14.43
CA PRO A 460 -25.05 -35.56 15.59
C PRO A 460 -23.80 -34.84 16.18
N GLY A 461 -23.54 -33.58 15.78
CA GLY A 461 -23.12 -32.54 16.72
C GLY A 461 -21.63 -32.24 16.99
N ARG A 462 -21.24 -30.97 16.77
CA ARG A 462 -20.67 -30.09 17.83
C ARG A 462 -20.83 -28.59 17.52
N LYS A 463 -21.12 -27.86 18.59
CA LYS A 463 -21.38 -26.40 18.75
C LYS A 463 -20.48 -25.50 17.89
N ARG A 464 -21.07 -24.56 17.12
CA ARG A 464 -21.23 -23.12 17.46
C ARG A 464 -19.97 -22.45 18.03
N PHE A 465 -19.30 -21.67 17.17
CA PHE A 465 -18.62 -20.40 17.48
C PHE A 465 -18.59 -19.57 16.18
N TRP A 466 -18.48 -18.24 16.27
CA TRP A 466 -18.54 -17.25 15.16
C TRP A 466 -19.93 -16.89 14.61
N GLU A 467 -20.69 -16.14 15.42
CA GLU A 467 -21.65 -15.12 14.95
C GLU A 467 -21.30 -13.81 15.68
N GLU A 468 -20.39 -12.99 15.12
CA GLU A 468 -20.20 -11.56 15.41
C GLU A 468 -19.01 -11.03 14.57
N GLU A 469 -19.30 -10.36 13.45
CA GLU A 469 -18.51 -9.34 12.69
C GLU A 469 -18.89 -9.33 11.19
N ALA A 470 -20.18 -9.11 10.89
CA ALA A 470 -20.67 -8.92 9.52
C ALA A 470 -21.88 -7.97 9.47
N HIS A 471 -21.81 -6.80 10.13
CA HIS A 471 -22.84 -5.76 10.05
C HIS A 471 -22.28 -4.34 10.20
N ILE A 472 -21.58 -3.86 9.17
CA ILE A 472 -21.65 -2.45 8.75
C ILE A 472 -21.82 -2.45 7.22
N LEU A 473 -23.08 -2.32 6.81
CA LEU A 473 -23.51 -2.15 5.40
C LEU A 473 -22.98 -0.80 4.89
N GLU A 474 -22.42 -0.74 3.68
CA GLU A 474 -23.16 -0.50 2.44
C GLU A 474 -24.16 0.67 2.56
N GLN A 475 -23.89 1.76 1.83
CA GLN A 475 -24.87 2.81 1.55
C GLN A 475 -25.10 2.91 0.03
N ASP A 476 -26.36 3.05 -0.34
CA ASP A 476 -26.87 2.87 -1.69
C ASP A 476 -26.37 3.89 -2.73
N VAL A 477 -26.19 3.41 -3.96
CA VAL A 477 -26.29 4.22 -5.19
C VAL A 477 -27.31 3.54 -6.12
N PRO A 478 -28.52 4.10 -6.32
CA PRO A 478 -29.55 3.44 -7.13
C PRO A 478 -29.29 3.60 -8.63
N SER A 479 -29.04 2.47 -9.31
CA SER A 479 -28.91 2.41 -10.77
C SER A 479 -30.29 2.37 -11.46
N ARG A 480 -30.68 3.46 -12.12
CA ARG A 480 -31.86 3.46 -13.02
C ARG A 480 -31.47 2.97 -14.41
N CYS A 481 -31.94 1.77 -14.77
CA CYS A 481 -31.92 1.30 -16.15
C CYS A 481 -33.03 2.01 -16.96
N GLY A 482 -32.67 2.58 -18.11
CA GLY A 482 -33.61 3.22 -19.02
C GLY A 482 -33.16 3.07 -20.47
N ARG A 483 -33.81 2.17 -21.23
CA ARG A 483 -33.54 2.00 -22.66
C ARG A 483 -34.02 3.23 -23.43
N ARG A 484 -33.20 3.75 -24.36
CA ARG A 484 -33.68 4.09 -25.72
C ARG A 484 -32.52 4.24 -26.72
N THR A 485 -32.82 3.80 -27.93
CA THR A 485 -32.03 3.93 -29.16
C THR A 485 -32.03 5.37 -29.67
N GLY A 486 -30.98 5.77 -30.42
CA GLY A 486 -30.99 7.03 -31.16
C GLY A 486 -29.62 7.44 -31.70
N CYS A 487 -29.46 7.42 -33.02
CA CYS A 487 -28.24 7.85 -33.70
C CYS A 487 -28.21 9.38 -33.90
N SER A 488 -27.04 10.04 -33.84
CA SER A 488 -26.52 10.91 -34.93
C SER A 488 -25.35 11.82 -34.48
N ARG A 489 -24.81 12.59 -35.44
CA ARG A 489 -23.48 13.19 -35.44
C ARG A 489 -23.41 14.62 -34.87
N ARG A 490 -22.17 15.00 -34.54
CA ARG A 490 -21.47 16.28 -34.88
C ARG A 490 -21.41 17.44 -33.87
N SER A 491 -20.17 17.93 -33.78
CA SER A 491 -19.72 19.34 -33.76
C SER A 491 -19.37 20.02 -32.43
N ARG A 492 -18.39 20.92 -32.54
CA ARG A 492 -17.62 21.63 -31.50
C ARG A 492 -18.31 22.94 -31.09
N ALA A 493 -17.68 23.64 -30.13
CA ALA A 493 -17.87 25.04 -29.74
C ALA A 493 -19.11 25.29 -28.85
N SER A 494 -19.16 26.30 -27.98
CA SER A 494 -18.09 27.09 -27.34
C SER A 494 -18.72 27.90 -26.19
N TRP A 495 -17.87 28.38 -25.27
CA TRP A 495 -18.15 29.35 -24.22
C TRP A 495 -19.29 30.36 -24.49
N SER A 496 -20.16 30.60 -23.51
CA SER A 496 -20.24 31.92 -22.84
C SER A 496 -21.27 31.98 -21.70
N THR A 497 -20.96 32.84 -20.73
CA THR A 497 -21.79 33.25 -19.60
C THR A 497 -22.96 34.14 -20.02
N ARG A 498 -24.14 33.97 -19.40
CA ARG A 498 -25.03 35.13 -19.15
C ARG A 498 -25.95 34.95 -17.93
N TYR A 499 -25.77 35.85 -16.97
CA TYR A 499 -26.67 36.15 -15.85
C TYR A 499 -27.84 37.03 -16.38
N VAL A 500 -29.08 36.86 -15.88
CA VAL A 500 -30.09 37.92 -15.64
C VAL A 500 -31.19 37.34 -14.70
N PRO A 501 -31.74 38.11 -13.72
CA PRO A 501 -32.58 37.56 -12.64
C PRO A 501 -34.08 37.92 -12.75
N ARG A 502 -34.92 37.35 -11.86
CA ARG A 502 -36.22 37.93 -11.45
C ARG A 502 -36.52 37.77 -9.96
N ARG A 503 -37.03 38.85 -9.35
CA ARG A 503 -37.74 38.91 -8.06
C ARG A 503 -39.24 38.59 -8.31
N HIS A 504 -40.22 38.57 -7.38
CA HIS A 504 -40.32 38.96 -5.96
C HIS A 504 -41.55 38.21 -5.33
N THR A 505 -42.09 38.73 -4.21
CA THR A 505 -43.31 38.32 -3.45
C THR A 505 -43.19 36.96 -2.74
N ASP A 506 -42.87 36.90 -1.44
CA ASP A 506 -43.52 37.46 -0.22
C ASP A 506 -44.53 36.48 0.41
N ASN A 507 -44.17 35.94 1.57
CA ASN A 507 -45.07 35.91 2.72
C ASN A 507 -44.30 35.64 4.03
N LEU A 508 -44.66 36.38 5.07
CA LEU A 508 -44.03 36.37 6.39
C LEU A 508 -44.87 35.56 7.39
N ARG A 509 -44.25 34.69 8.20
CA ARG A 509 -44.10 34.82 9.68
C ARG A 509 -43.64 33.51 10.35
N PRO A 510 -43.09 33.58 11.58
CA PRO A 510 -42.27 32.51 12.17
C PRO A 510 -43.01 31.66 13.21
N CYS A 511 -42.38 30.55 13.62
CA CYS A 511 -42.71 29.83 14.85
C CYS A 511 -41.48 29.78 15.78
N ASP A 512 -41.63 30.31 16.99
CA ASP A 512 -40.72 30.10 18.11
C ASP A 512 -40.85 28.68 18.69
N ALA A 513 -39.75 28.10 19.18
CA ALA A 513 -39.79 27.04 20.20
C ALA A 513 -38.47 26.97 20.97
N SER A 514 -38.49 27.49 22.20
CA SER A 514 -37.41 27.41 23.18
C SER A 514 -37.27 26.02 23.82
N PHE A 515 -36.03 25.53 24.01
CA PHE A 515 -35.73 24.37 24.86
C PHE A 515 -35.46 24.80 26.32
N PRO A 516 -36.16 24.26 27.32
CA PRO A 516 -35.82 24.42 28.74
C PRO A 516 -34.93 23.27 29.25
N CYS A 517 -34.15 23.57 30.29
CA CYS A 517 -33.33 22.62 31.02
C CYS A 517 -33.81 22.56 32.48
N GLN A 518 -34.09 21.38 33.05
CA GLN A 518 -34.21 21.23 34.51
C GLN A 518 -34.04 19.80 35.03
N ASN A 519 -33.47 19.71 36.24
CA ASN A 519 -33.19 18.48 37.00
C ASN A 519 -34.45 17.82 37.58
N SER A 520 -34.36 16.55 37.96
CA SER A 520 -35.16 15.98 39.06
C SER A 520 -34.46 14.83 39.80
N PHE A 521 -34.48 14.91 41.13
CA PHE A 521 -33.94 13.94 42.10
C PHE A 521 -34.88 12.75 42.33
N LYS A 522 -34.35 11.58 42.74
CA LYS A 522 -34.98 10.73 43.77
C LYS A 522 -33.99 9.77 44.46
N LYS A 523 -34.36 9.33 45.68
CA LYS A 523 -33.54 8.64 46.69
C LYS A 523 -33.87 7.14 46.80
N MET A 524 -32.93 6.33 47.29
CA MET A 524 -33.11 5.25 48.31
C MET A 524 -31.71 4.67 48.63
N ALA A 525 -31.18 4.76 49.87
CA ALA A 525 -31.53 4.07 51.12
C ALA A 525 -30.84 2.69 51.28
N THR A 526 -30.02 2.56 52.34
CA THR A 526 -29.27 1.35 52.74
C THR A 526 -30.09 0.48 53.71
N PRO A 527 -29.62 -0.74 54.07
CA PRO A 527 -28.92 -0.87 55.35
C PRO A 527 -27.70 -1.83 55.34
N ALA A 528 -27.01 -1.91 56.48
CA ALA A 528 -25.66 -2.47 56.63
C ALA A 528 -25.61 -3.91 57.16
N ARG A 529 -24.41 -4.54 57.08
CA ARG A 529 -23.82 -5.36 58.17
C ARG A 529 -22.32 -5.61 57.97
N ARG A 530 -21.53 -5.36 59.03
CA ARG A 530 -20.22 -5.99 59.32
C ARG A 530 -20.41 -6.81 60.61
N PRO A 531 -19.57 -7.83 60.87
CA PRO A 531 -18.61 -7.65 61.98
C PRO A 531 -17.24 -8.36 61.80
N THR A 532 -16.18 -7.73 62.32
CA THR A 532 -15.07 -8.25 63.18
C THR A 532 -14.37 -9.62 62.87
N LYS A 533 -13.10 -9.91 63.25
CA LYS A 533 -12.16 -9.34 64.26
C LYS A 533 -10.72 -9.89 64.03
N ARG A 534 -9.70 -9.10 64.41
CA ARG A 534 -8.36 -9.46 64.96
C ARG A 534 -7.63 -10.76 64.53
N SER A 535 -6.37 -10.59 64.11
CA SER A 535 -5.20 -10.89 64.98
C SER A 535 -3.97 -10.06 64.54
N ALA A 536 -2.93 -10.00 65.38
CA ALA A 536 -1.68 -9.27 65.09
C ALA A 536 -0.50 -9.94 65.80
N ALA A 537 0.66 -10.09 65.13
CA ALA A 537 1.97 -10.30 65.76
C ALA A 537 3.15 -10.10 64.77
N THR A 538 3.87 -8.99 64.94
CA THR A 538 5.36 -8.86 64.89
C THR A 538 6.22 -9.63 63.87
N SER A 539 7.00 -8.92 63.03
CA SER A 539 8.47 -8.89 63.14
C SER A 539 9.17 -7.82 62.28
N LYS A 540 10.28 -7.32 62.79
CA LYS A 540 11.15 -6.21 62.35
C LYS A 540 11.82 -6.41 60.96
N ARG A 541 11.87 -5.35 60.13
CA ARG A 541 13.07 -4.48 59.94
C ARG A 541 12.86 -3.34 58.92
N ARG A 542 13.61 -2.26 59.15
CA ARG A 542 13.83 -1.04 58.31
C ARG A 542 14.08 -1.44 56.84
N GLY A 543 13.67 -0.74 55.77
CA GLY A 543 13.18 0.64 55.55
C GLY A 543 13.84 1.15 54.25
N GLY A 544 13.33 2.08 53.44
CA GLY A 544 12.05 2.79 53.41
C GLY A 544 12.14 3.94 52.40
N ARG A 545 11.17 4.08 51.50
CA ARG A 545 10.81 5.32 50.77
C ARG A 545 9.49 5.11 50.02
N LEU A 546 8.57 6.06 50.16
CA LEU A 546 7.21 5.99 49.62
C LEU A 546 7.20 6.09 48.09
N TRP A 547 6.37 5.28 47.46
CA TRP A 547 5.68 5.59 46.21
C TRP A 547 4.18 5.70 46.52
N ALA A 548 3.58 6.86 46.27
CA ALA A 548 2.17 7.07 45.94
C ALA A 548 1.83 8.56 46.02
N PHE A 549 1.43 9.18 44.89
CA PHE A 549 0.10 9.77 44.70
C PHE A 549 0.08 10.57 43.39
N LEU A 550 -0.69 10.10 42.41
CA LEU A 550 -1.77 10.84 41.73
C LEU A 550 -2.30 10.00 40.56
N TRP A 551 -3.62 9.90 40.50
CA TRP A 551 -4.44 9.44 39.37
C TRP A 551 -5.36 10.62 39.03
#